data_AF-A0A6B0CT76-F1
#
_entry.id   AF-A0A6B0CT76-F1
#
_cell.length_a   1.000
_cell.length_b   1.000
_cell.length_c   1.000
_cell.angle_alpha   90.00
_cell.angle_beta   90.00
_cell.angle_gamma   90.00
#
_symmetry.space_group_name_H-M   'P 1'
#
loop_
_entity.id
_entity.type
_entity.pdbx_description
1 polymer ?
#
loop_
_entity_poly.entity_id
_entity_poly.type
_entity_poly.pdbx_seq_one_letter_code
_entity_poly.pdbx_strand_id
1 'polypeptide(L)'
;MNNTLTIDQLQELLQIQKEFDDRIPTLNLRDSKIAYVVEFFEWFNTLETFKNWKKKPGKPLDVQLDELADMLAFGLSIANQVGVSSEEIKEAIESSFKDTEFHKMFNFKDKEFAQDAVVSTPQIIFKEFYPDQQAIVIVIDIAYNLYSIDQLIDAYKKKMKRNHERQDGTADAG
;
A
#
# COMPACT_ATOMS: atom_id res chain seq x y z
N MET A 1 12.87 15.44 -7.70
CA MET A 1 11.69 14.56 -7.67
C MET A 1 10.71 15.18 -6.70
N ASN A 2 9.51 15.54 -7.18
CA ASN A 2 8.44 16.02 -6.32
C ASN A 2 7.78 14.78 -5.74
N ASN A 3 7.68 14.68 -4.40
CA ASN A 3 7.08 13.55 -3.69
C ASN A 3 5.55 13.54 -3.88
N THR A 4 5.09 13.43 -5.13
CA THR A 4 3.72 13.65 -5.57
C THR A 4 3.30 12.55 -6.54
N LEU A 5 2.06 12.07 -6.43
CA LEU A 5 1.45 11.15 -7.39
C LEU A 5 0.60 11.93 -8.41
N THR A 6 0.88 11.76 -9.70
CA THR A 6 0.09 12.32 -10.81
C THR A 6 -1.09 11.41 -11.19
N ILE A 7 -2.08 11.96 -11.90
CA ILE A 7 -3.21 11.16 -12.44
C ILE A 7 -2.68 10.10 -13.42
N ASP A 8 -1.77 10.46 -14.33
CA ASP A 8 -1.19 9.52 -15.30
C ASP A 8 -0.46 8.35 -14.62
N GLN A 9 0.34 8.63 -13.57
CA GLN A 9 0.97 7.57 -12.78
C GLN A 9 -0.08 6.67 -12.12
N LEU A 10 -1.15 7.24 -11.56
CA LEU A 10 -2.19 6.46 -10.92
C LEU A 10 -2.96 5.58 -11.92
N GLN A 11 -3.27 6.10 -13.12
CA GLN A 11 -3.88 5.33 -14.20
C GLN A 11 -2.98 4.18 -14.64
N GLU A 12 -1.67 4.42 -14.76
CA GLU A 12 -0.69 3.38 -15.06
C GLU A 12 -0.69 2.28 -13.99
N LEU A 13 -0.67 2.65 -12.71
CA LEU A 13 -0.68 1.69 -11.59
C LEU A 13 -1.97 0.86 -11.57
N LEU A 14 -3.14 1.50 -11.74
CA LEU A 14 -4.43 0.80 -11.82
C LEU A 14 -4.48 -0.17 -12.99
N GLN A 15 -3.95 0.24 -14.15
CA GLN A 15 -3.91 -0.60 -15.35
C GLN A 15 -2.99 -1.82 -15.17
N ILE A 16 -1.80 -1.64 -14.60
CA ILE A 16 -0.89 -2.75 -14.27
C ILE A 16 -1.59 -3.75 -13.33
N GLN A 17 -2.24 -3.25 -12.27
CA GLN A 17 -2.93 -4.14 -11.34
C GLN A 17 -4.10 -4.86 -12.01
N LYS A 18 -4.85 -4.15 -12.86
CA LYS A 18 -5.98 -4.73 -13.59
C LYS A 18 -5.56 -5.88 -14.49
N GLU A 19 -4.48 -5.71 -15.24
CA GLU A 19 -3.95 -6.75 -16.14
C GLU A 19 -3.49 -8.00 -15.38
N PHE A 20 -2.98 -7.83 -14.16
CA PHE A 20 -2.65 -8.95 -13.28
C PHE A 20 -3.91 -9.63 -12.74
N ASP A 21 -4.85 -8.85 -12.21
CA ASP A 21 -6.07 -9.30 -11.57
C ASP A 21 -7.02 -10.03 -12.55
N ASP A 22 -7.07 -9.60 -13.82
CA ASP A 22 -7.86 -10.24 -14.88
C ASP A 22 -7.42 -11.70 -15.14
N ARG A 23 -6.25 -12.12 -14.63
CA ARG A 23 -5.73 -13.50 -14.70
C ARG A 23 -6.11 -14.37 -13.50
N ILE A 24 -6.76 -13.82 -12.47
CA ILE A 24 -7.10 -14.51 -11.23
C ILE A 24 -8.61 -14.86 -11.25
N PRO A 25 -9.00 -16.09 -11.64
CA PRO A 25 -10.41 -16.46 -11.81
C PRO A 25 -11.22 -16.47 -10.51
N THR A 26 -10.55 -16.50 -9.36
CA THR A 26 -11.16 -16.53 -8.01
C THR A 26 -11.12 -15.18 -7.30
N LEU A 27 -10.72 -14.11 -8.00
CA LEU A 27 -10.60 -12.77 -7.43
C LEU A 27 -11.92 -12.35 -6.77
N ASN A 28 -11.84 -11.87 -5.54
CA ASN A 28 -12.99 -11.30 -4.84
C ASN A 28 -12.57 -10.22 -3.84
N LEU A 29 -13.50 -9.30 -3.61
CA LEU A 29 -13.24 -8.08 -2.84
C LEU A 29 -12.92 -8.40 -1.39
N ARG A 30 -13.61 -9.39 -0.80
CA ARG A 30 -13.44 -9.75 0.60
C ARG A 30 -12.03 -10.27 0.88
N ASP A 31 -11.53 -11.18 0.04
CA ASP A 31 -10.19 -11.71 0.19
C ASP A 31 -9.13 -10.65 -0.08
N SER A 32 -9.37 -9.74 -1.03
CA SER A 32 -8.48 -8.61 -1.30
C SER A 32 -8.37 -7.65 -0.11
N LYS A 33 -9.49 -7.35 0.57
CA LYS A 33 -9.52 -6.56 1.82
C LYS A 33 -8.79 -7.26 2.97
N ILE A 34 -8.94 -8.59 3.10
CA ILE A 34 -8.19 -9.37 4.09
C ILE A 34 -6.70 -9.31 3.80
N ALA A 35 -6.31 -9.55 2.55
CA ALA A 35 -4.92 -9.54 2.11
C ALA A 35 -4.28 -8.17 2.36
N TYR A 36 -4.93 -7.06 1.99
CA TYR A 36 -4.46 -5.71 2.28
C TYR A 36 -4.09 -5.51 3.76
N VAL A 37 -4.96 -5.98 4.69
CA VAL A 37 -4.71 -5.86 6.13
C VAL A 37 -3.54 -6.75 6.56
N VAL A 38 -3.42 -7.97 6.01
CA VAL A 38 -2.27 -8.84 6.26
C VAL A 38 -0.98 -8.17 5.82
N GLU A 39 -0.92 -7.64 4.60
CA GLU A 39 0.27 -6.96 4.06
C GLU A 39 0.64 -5.71 4.86
N PHE A 40 -0.34 -4.97 5.37
CA PHE A 40 -0.07 -3.87 6.31
C PHE A 40 0.71 -4.36 7.54
N PHE A 41 0.34 -5.52 8.11
CA PHE A 41 1.05 -6.09 9.26
C PHE A 41 2.43 -6.65 8.87
N GLU A 42 2.59 -7.20 7.67
CA GLU A 42 3.88 -7.64 7.16
C GLU A 42 4.84 -6.46 7.02
N TRP A 43 4.39 -5.40 6.36
CA TRP A 43 5.10 -4.13 6.27
C TRP A 43 5.42 -3.53 7.64
N PHE A 44 4.45 -3.41 8.55
CA PHE A 44 4.67 -2.87 9.89
C PHE A 44 5.71 -3.69 10.67
N ASN A 45 5.71 -5.02 10.50
CA ASN A 45 6.70 -5.91 11.10
C ASN A 45 8.11 -5.74 10.52
N THR A 46 8.28 -5.11 9.34
CA THR A 46 9.59 -4.73 8.79
C THR A 46 10.18 -3.49 9.43
N LEU A 47 9.35 -2.59 9.98
CA LEU A 47 9.81 -1.41 10.71
C LEU A 47 10.45 -1.80 12.04
N GLU A 48 9.95 -2.88 12.65
CA GLU A 48 10.44 -3.44 13.92
C GLU A 48 10.43 -2.46 15.09
N THR A 49 9.57 -1.44 15.06
CA THR A 49 9.52 -0.38 16.09
C THR A 49 9.13 -0.92 17.47
N PHE A 50 8.40 -2.03 17.51
CA PHE A 50 8.04 -2.74 18.75
C PHE A 50 9.09 -3.76 19.24
N LYS A 51 10.09 -4.12 18.40
CA LYS A 51 11.06 -5.19 18.71
C LYS A 51 12.20 -4.68 19.59
N ASN A 52 11.89 -4.36 20.84
CA ASN A 52 12.82 -3.82 21.83
C ASN A 52 14.02 -4.73 22.17
N TRP A 53 13.95 -6.02 21.83
CA TRP A 53 15.05 -6.98 22.00
C TRP A 53 16.07 -6.96 20.85
N LYS A 54 15.86 -6.18 19.79
CA LYS A 54 16.80 -6.05 18.68
C LYS A 54 17.78 -4.89 18.88
N LYS A 55 19.07 -5.18 18.64
CA LYS A 55 20.14 -4.16 18.70
C LYS A 55 20.05 -3.12 17.57
N LYS A 56 19.60 -3.52 16.38
CA LYS A 56 19.38 -2.66 15.21
C LYS A 56 18.01 -3.00 14.62
N PRO A 57 16.91 -2.40 15.12
CA PRO A 57 15.59 -2.63 14.57
C PRO A 57 15.46 -1.97 13.20
N GLY A 58 14.62 -2.57 12.36
CA GLY A 58 14.33 -2.12 11.01
C GLY A 58 15.03 -3.01 10.00
N LYS A 59 14.25 -3.60 9.10
CA LYS A 59 14.79 -4.34 7.95
C LYS A 59 15.43 -3.38 6.94
N PRO A 60 16.25 -3.87 6.00
CA PRO A 60 16.74 -3.07 4.88
C PRO A 60 15.61 -2.35 4.13
N LEU A 61 15.91 -1.16 3.60
CA LEU A 61 14.93 -0.27 2.95
C LEU A 61 14.18 -0.95 1.80
N ASP A 62 14.90 -1.70 0.97
CA ASP A 62 14.33 -2.46 -0.16
C ASP A 62 13.34 -3.52 0.30
N VAL A 63 13.58 -4.16 1.45
CA VAL A 63 12.63 -5.12 2.04
C VAL A 63 11.39 -4.41 2.55
N GLN A 64 11.55 -3.26 3.22
CA GLN A 64 10.38 -2.49 3.69
C GLN A 64 9.51 -1.99 2.52
N LEU A 65 10.14 -1.50 1.45
CA LEU A 65 9.43 -1.05 0.25
C LEU A 65 8.79 -2.20 -0.52
N ASP A 66 9.38 -3.41 -0.50
CA ASP A 66 8.77 -4.59 -1.12
C ASP A 66 7.46 -4.94 -0.40
N GLU A 67 7.42 -4.98 0.94
CA GLU A 67 6.16 -5.26 1.65
C GLU A 67 5.13 -4.12 1.49
N LEU A 68 5.57 -2.85 1.51
CA LEU A 68 4.66 -1.72 1.28
C LEU A 68 4.04 -1.77 -0.14
N ALA A 69 4.79 -2.29 -1.11
CA ALA A 69 4.30 -2.50 -2.46
C ALA A 69 3.28 -3.64 -2.57
N ASP A 70 3.32 -4.67 -1.70
CA ASP A 70 2.25 -5.69 -1.62
C ASP A 70 0.95 -5.04 -1.13
N MET A 71 1.05 -4.19 -0.11
CA MET A 71 -0.09 -3.40 0.40
C MET A 71 -0.66 -2.47 -0.68
N LEU A 72 0.19 -1.81 -1.49
CA LEU A 72 -0.26 -1.01 -2.64
C LEU A 72 -0.99 -1.86 -3.68
N ALA A 73 -0.47 -3.05 -4.01
CA ALA A 73 -1.07 -3.94 -5.00
C ALA A 73 -2.52 -4.32 -4.63
N PHE A 74 -2.76 -4.69 -3.36
CA PHE A 74 -4.12 -4.96 -2.91
C PHE A 74 -4.99 -3.69 -2.82
N GLY A 75 -4.42 -2.52 -2.49
CA GLY A 75 -5.16 -1.25 -2.53
C GLY A 75 -5.66 -0.90 -3.93
N LEU A 76 -4.81 -1.07 -4.94
CA LEU A 76 -5.17 -0.91 -6.36
C LEU A 76 -6.19 -1.96 -6.81
N SER A 77 -6.04 -3.21 -6.37
CA SER A 77 -6.96 -4.30 -6.70
C SER A 77 -8.36 -4.04 -6.13
N ILE A 78 -8.45 -3.59 -4.88
CA ILE A 78 -9.71 -3.18 -4.24
C ILE A 78 -10.36 -2.07 -5.06
N ALA A 79 -9.62 -1.01 -5.40
CA ALA A 79 -10.16 0.12 -6.17
C ALA A 79 -10.69 -0.31 -7.56
N ASN A 80 -9.96 -1.18 -8.26
CA ASN A 80 -10.40 -1.74 -9.54
C ASN A 80 -11.68 -2.58 -9.41
N GLN A 81 -11.81 -3.38 -8.34
CA GLN A 81 -12.99 -4.23 -8.12
C GLN A 81 -14.25 -3.44 -7.79
N VAL A 82 -14.12 -2.27 -7.14
CA VAL A 82 -15.26 -1.39 -6.82
C VAL A 82 -15.47 -0.27 -7.83
N GLY A 83 -14.60 -0.15 -8.84
CA GLY A 83 -14.75 0.79 -9.95
C GLY A 83 -14.46 2.25 -9.59
N VAL A 84 -13.56 2.50 -8.63
CA VAL A 84 -13.18 3.87 -8.26
C VAL A 84 -12.26 4.46 -9.34
N SER A 85 -12.54 5.69 -9.76
CA SER A 85 -11.73 6.38 -10.77
C SER A 85 -10.39 6.89 -10.23
N SER A 86 -9.42 7.10 -11.13
CA SER A 86 -8.15 7.75 -10.79
C SER A 86 -8.34 9.14 -10.19
N GLU A 87 -9.36 9.87 -10.63
CA GLU A 87 -9.70 11.21 -10.20
C GLU A 87 -10.19 11.21 -8.74
N GLU A 88 -11.08 10.28 -8.38
CA GLU A 88 -11.58 10.13 -7.01
C GLU A 88 -10.47 9.74 -6.02
N ILE A 89 -9.57 8.85 -6.43
CA ILE A 89 -8.40 8.47 -5.62
C ILE A 89 -7.45 9.67 -5.48
N LYS A 90 -7.19 10.39 -6.58
CA LYS A 90 -6.30 11.56 -6.58
C LYS A 90 -6.83 12.65 -5.66
N GLU A 91 -8.12 12.94 -5.71
CA GLU A 91 -8.79 13.89 -4.81
C GLU A 91 -8.66 13.45 -3.35
N ALA A 92 -8.86 12.16 -3.06
CA ALA A 92 -8.72 11.63 -1.70
C ALA A 92 -7.30 11.78 -1.15
N ILE A 93 -6.27 11.50 -1.97
CA ILE A 93 -4.86 11.71 -1.61
C ILE A 93 -4.57 13.20 -1.35
N GLU A 94 -5.02 14.08 -2.25
CA GLU A 94 -4.82 15.53 -2.09
C GLU A 94 -5.57 16.10 -0.88
N SER A 95 -6.71 15.51 -0.52
CA SER A 95 -7.44 15.83 0.70
C SER A 95 -6.63 15.42 1.94
N SER A 96 -6.06 14.22 1.95
CA SER A 96 -5.20 13.76 3.06
C SER A 96 -4.01 14.70 3.27
N PHE A 97 -3.32 15.08 2.19
CA PHE A 97 -2.15 15.97 2.24
C PHE A 97 -2.44 17.38 2.77
N LYS A 98 -3.71 17.81 2.83
CA LYS A 98 -4.09 19.08 3.46
C LYS A 98 -4.09 19.00 4.99
N ASP A 99 -4.17 17.81 5.58
CA ASP A 99 -4.09 17.62 7.02
C ASP A 99 -2.64 17.63 7.52
N THR A 100 -2.05 18.83 7.52
CA THR A 100 -0.64 18.99 7.93
C THR A 100 -0.38 18.62 9.38
N GLU A 101 -1.41 18.62 10.25
CA GLU A 101 -1.25 18.21 11.65
C GLU A 101 -1.13 16.69 11.76
N PHE A 102 -1.97 15.94 11.03
CA PHE A 102 -1.82 14.49 10.91
C PHE A 102 -0.40 14.10 10.44
N HIS A 103 0.09 14.76 9.39
CA HIS A 103 1.43 14.49 8.85
C HIS A 103 2.56 14.78 9.86
N LYS A 104 2.40 15.79 10.73
CA LYS A 104 3.38 16.06 11.82
C LYS A 104 3.38 14.97 12.89
N MET A 105 2.24 14.33 13.11
CA MET A 105 2.06 13.25 14.09
C MET A 105 2.45 11.87 13.54
N PHE A 106 2.70 11.76 12.24
CA PHE A 106 2.96 10.49 11.57
C PHE A 106 4.29 9.87 12.00
N ASN A 107 4.25 8.97 13.00
CA ASN A 107 5.46 8.39 13.56
C ASN A 107 5.22 7.01 14.18
N PHE A 108 5.56 5.94 13.46
CA PHE A 108 5.46 4.56 13.97
C PHE A 108 6.44 4.19 15.10
N LYS A 109 7.38 5.08 15.48
CA LYS A 109 8.18 4.92 16.71
C LYS A 109 7.45 5.43 17.94
N ASP A 110 6.46 6.30 17.76
CA ASP A 110 5.53 6.67 18.82
C ASP A 110 4.56 5.50 19.06
N LYS A 111 4.40 5.10 20.33
CA LYS A 111 3.64 3.90 20.68
C LYS A 111 2.14 4.12 20.56
N GLU A 112 1.66 5.32 20.84
CA GLU A 112 0.24 5.66 20.73
C GLU A 112 -0.15 5.68 19.26
N PHE A 113 0.65 6.36 18.42
CA PHE A 113 0.44 6.36 16.98
C PHE A 113 0.51 4.95 16.38
N ALA A 114 1.51 4.14 16.73
CA ALA A 114 1.64 2.79 16.22
C ALA A 114 0.47 1.89 16.65
N GLN A 115 0.01 2.01 17.90
CA GLN A 115 -1.16 1.29 18.38
C GLN A 115 -2.43 1.71 17.64
N ASP A 116 -2.63 3.02 17.45
CA ASP A 116 -3.78 3.55 16.74
C ASP A 116 -3.78 3.12 15.28
N ALA A 117 -2.64 3.14 14.59
CA ALA A 117 -2.51 2.65 13.22
C ALA A 117 -2.84 1.14 13.10
N VAL A 118 -2.35 0.33 14.04
CA VAL A 118 -2.61 -1.12 14.11
C VAL A 118 -4.10 -1.43 14.29
N VAL A 119 -4.82 -0.61 15.05
CA VAL A 119 -6.24 -0.81 15.32
C VAL A 119 -7.13 -0.19 14.24
N SER A 120 -6.78 1.00 13.76
CA SER A 120 -7.60 1.77 12.82
C SER A 120 -7.52 1.24 11.40
N THR A 121 -6.36 0.77 10.93
CA THR A 121 -6.21 0.29 9.54
C THR A 121 -7.20 -0.84 9.22
N PRO A 122 -7.31 -1.93 10.01
CA PRO A 122 -8.35 -2.95 9.76
C PRO A 122 -9.77 -2.39 9.84
N GLN A 123 -10.03 -1.45 10.75
CA GLN A 123 -11.36 -0.85 10.89
C GLN A 123 -11.74 -0.01 9.67
N ILE A 124 -10.79 0.75 9.12
CA ILE A 124 -11.00 1.56 7.92
C ILE A 124 -11.33 0.63 6.74
N ILE A 125 -10.62 -0.48 6.60
CA ILE A 125 -10.78 -1.38 5.45
C ILE A 125 -12.06 -2.23 5.53
N PHE A 126 -12.47 -2.67 6.72
CA PHE A 126 -13.61 -3.57 6.87
C PHE A 126 -14.96 -2.89 7.14
N LYS A 127 -14.98 -1.61 7.57
CA LYS A 127 -16.26 -0.92 7.84
C LYS A 127 -16.75 -0.19 6.58
N GLU A 128 -17.97 -0.51 6.16
CA GLU A 128 -18.61 0.05 4.95
C GLU A 128 -18.78 1.57 4.92
N PHE A 129 -18.70 2.24 6.07
CA PHE A 129 -18.74 3.71 6.15
C PHE A 129 -17.51 4.37 5.49
N TYR A 130 -16.36 3.70 5.47
CA TYR A 130 -15.16 4.26 4.86
C TYR A 130 -15.10 3.94 3.36
N PRO A 131 -14.77 4.93 2.51
CA PRO A 131 -14.59 4.69 1.09
C PRO A 131 -13.42 3.73 0.81
N ASP A 132 -13.57 2.84 -0.16
CA ASP A 132 -12.58 1.79 -0.47
C ASP A 132 -11.24 2.36 -0.97
N GLN A 133 -11.23 3.55 -1.58
CA GLN A 133 -9.99 4.24 -1.98
C GLN A 133 -9.10 4.63 -0.81
N GLN A 134 -9.60 4.58 0.44
CA GLN A 134 -8.76 4.76 1.62
C GLN A 134 -7.63 3.74 1.71
N ALA A 135 -7.80 2.56 1.10
CA ALA A 135 -6.72 1.58 0.96
C ALA A 135 -5.51 2.15 0.20
N ILE A 136 -5.73 2.96 -0.84
CA ILE A 136 -4.62 3.60 -1.55
C ILE A 136 -4.09 4.81 -0.75
N VAL A 137 -4.98 5.62 -0.18
CA VAL A 137 -4.60 6.81 0.60
C VAL A 137 -3.64 6.46 1.74
N ILE A 138 -3.96 5.44 2.53
CA ILE A 138 -3.11 5.00 3.66
C ILE A 138 -1.70 4.64 3.19
N VAL A 139 -1.58 3.87 2.09
CA VAL A 139 -0.27 3.43 1.57
C VAL A 139 0.53 4.62 1.04
N ILE A 140 -0.13 5.57 0.36
CA ILE A 140 0.51 6.79 -0.14
C ILE A 140 0.94 7.70 1.01
N ASP A 141 0.15 7.83 2.08
CA ASP A 141 0.54 8.57 3.28
C ASP A 141 1.75 7.93 3.97
N ILE A 142 1.80 6.60 4.06
CA ILE A 142 2.98 5.89 4.57
C ILE A 142 4.21 6.22 3.72
N ALA A 143 4.11 6.11 2.39
CA ALA A 143 5.21 6.42 1.48
C ALA A 143 5.66 7.87 1.57
N TYR A 144 4.70 8.81 1.65
CA TYR A 144 4.97 10.23 1.76
C TYR A 144 5.73 10.59 3.04
N ASN A 145 5.34 10.01 4.18
CA ASN A 145 5.89 10.38 5.48
C ASN A 145 7.17 9.59 5.87
N LEU A 146 7.36 8.36 5.39
CA LEU A 146 8.49 7.51 5.79
C LEU A 146 9.52 7.23 4.68
N TYR A 147 9.14 7.41 3.42
CA TYR A 147 9.94 7.05 2.24
C TYR A 147 9.83 8.16 1.19
N SER A 148 9.63 7.78 -0.08
CA SER A 148 9.03 8.63 -1.10
C SER A 148 8.00 7.83 -1.91
N ILE A 149 7.05 8.54 -2.52
CA ILE A 149 6.08 7.98 -3.45
C ILE A 149 6.80 7.35 -4.64
N ASP A 150 7.86 7.98 -5.16
CA ASP A 150 8.66 7.42 -6.26
C ASP A 150 9.28 6.07 -5.89
N GLN A 151 9.84 5.95 -4.67
CA GLN A 151 10.42 4.68 -4.18
C GLN A 151 9.36 3.56 -4.08
N LEU A 152 8.15 3.90 -3.64
CA LEU A 152 7.05 2.94 -3.59
C LEU A 152 6.62 2.51 -5.00
N ILE A 153 6.47 3.45 -5.94
CA ILE A 153 6.11 3.15 -7.32
C ILE A 153 7.14 2.22 -7.97
N ASP A 154 8.44 2.51 -7.80
CA ASP A 154 9.51 1.68 -8.33
C ASP A 154 9.48 0.26 -7.75
N ALA A 155 9.27 0.13 -6.43
CA ALA A 155 9.15 -1.16 -5.76
C ALA A 155 7.93 -1.95 -6.27
N TYR A 156 6.78 -1.29 -6.41
CA TYR A 156 5.57 -1.88 -6.96
C TYR A 156 5.75 -2.37 -8.40
N LYS A 157 6.29 -1.54 -9.30
CA LYS A 157 6.52 -1.94 -10.69
C LYS A 157 7.47 -3.14 -10.78
N LYS A 158 8.55 -3.15 -9.99
CA LYS A 158 9.48 -4.28 -9.91
C LYS A 158 8.81 -5.55 -9.40
N LYS A 159 7.92 -5.43 -8.40
CA LYS A 159 7.17 -6.55 -7.85
C LYS A 159 6.16 -7.10 -8.85
N MET A 160 5.35 -6.24 -9.48
CA MET A 160 4.36 -6.67 -10.46
C MET A 160 4.99 -7.35 -11.66
N LYS A 161 6.14 -6.86 -12.14
CA LYS A 161 6.91 -7.57 -13.17
C LYS A 161 7.20 -9.02 -12.77
N ARG A 162 7.72 -9.26 -11.56
CA ARG A 162 7.97 -10.61 -11.04
C ARG A 162 6.67 -11.43 -10.91
N ASN A 163 5.58 -10.81 -10.49
CA ASN A 163 4.30 -11.49 -10.34
C ASN A 163 3.68 -11.90 -11.69
N HIS A 164 3.79 -11.07 -12.73
CA HIS A 164 3.43 -11.45 -14.10
C HIS A 164 4.30 -12.61 -14.60
N GLU A 165 5.63 -12.55 -14.39
CA GLU A 165 6.56 -13.63 -14.77
C GLU A 165 6.21 -14.97 -14.05
N ARG A 166 5.77 -14.91 -12.78
CA ARG A 166 5.26 -16.08 -12.03
C ARG A 166 3.99 -16.65 -12.65
N GLN A 167 3.04 -15.80 -12.98
CA GLN A 167 1.79 -16.24 -13.63
C GLN A 167 2.03 -16.80 -15.03
N ASP A 168 3.10 -16.39 -15.72
CA ASP A 168 3.54 -16.96 -17.00
C ASP A 168 4.29 -18.30 -16.84
N GLY A 169 4.56 -18.73 -15.60
CA GLY A 169 5.34 -19.93 -15.30
C GLY A 169 6.84 -19.79 -15.60
N THR A 170 7.34 -18.56 -15.74
CA THR A 170 8.73 -18.28 -16.14
C THR A 170 9.63 -17.87 -14.96
N ALA A 171 9.05 -17.37 -13.87
CA ALA A 171 9.83 -16.93 -12.70
C ALA A 171 10.37 -18.07 -11.84
N ASP A 172 9.70 -19.24 -11.82
CA ASP A 172 10.08 -20.40 -11.01
C ASP A 172 10.86 -21.46 -11.81
N ALA A 173 11.26 -21.13 -13.04
CA ALA A 173 11.98 -22.03 -13.95
C ALA A 173 13.53 -22.00 -13.77
N GLY A 174 14.03 -21.43 -12.67
CA GLY A 174 15.46 -21.23 -12.39
C GLY A 174 15.93 -21.88 -11.09
#